data_AF-N9KQV3-F1
#
_entry.id   AF-N9KQV3-F1
#
_cell.length_a   1.000
_cell.length_b   1.000
_cell.length_c   1.000
_cell.angle_alpha   90.00
_cell.angle_beta   90.00
_cell.angle_gamma   90.00
#
_symmetry.space_group_name_H-M   'P 1'
#
loop_
_entity.id
_entity.type
_entity.pdbx_description
1 polymer ?
#
loop_
_entity_poly.entity_id
_entity_poly.type
_entity_poly.pdbx_seq_one_letter_code
_entity_poly.pdbx_strand_id
1 'polypeptide(L)'
;MSPSRIEGTPDQVALHIFEEIICPSTEELIKNNPEAAKVFAYHIFGLALSQLAEFHSTKSLDKAVTVTLHNLLRQLKKERNELRN
;
A
#
# COMPACT_ATOMS: atom_id res chain seq x y z
N MET A 1 -6.62 -1.13 25.74
CA MET A 1 -5.40 -0.32 25.55
C MET A 1 -5.79 0.87 24.70
N SER A 2 -5.59 2.09 25.18
CA SER A 2 -5.76 3.27 24.34
C SER A 2 -4.77 3.15 23.18
N PRO A 3 -5.18 3.32 21.91
CA PRO A 3 -4.21 3.30 20.82
C PRO A 3 -3.17 4.37 21.13
N SER A 4 -1.90 3.95 21.18
CA SER A 4 -0.77 4.86 21.27
C SER A 4 -0.97 5.94 20.20
N ARG A 5 -1.01 7.20 20.61
CA ARG A 5 -1.11 8.31 19.66
C ARG A 5 0.13 8.23 18.77
N ILE A 6 -0.07 7.96 17.49
CA ILE A 6 0.98 8.05 16.49
C ILE A 6 1.18 9.55 16.24
N GLU A 7 2.32 10.09 16.66
CA GLU A 7 2.67 11.50 16.51
C GLU A 7 3.49 11.71 15.22
N GLY A 8 3.31 12.84 14.55
CA GLY A 8 4.05 13.18 13.33
C GLY A 8 3.20 13.92 12.29
N THR A 9 3.81 14.20 11.14
CA THR A 9 3.09 14.69 9.95
C THR A 9 2.21 13.57 9.37
N PRO A 10 1.17 13.88 8.58
CA PRO A 10 0.25 12.85 8.05
C PRO A 10 0.95 11.70 7.30
N ASP A 11 2.02 12.00 6.56
CA ASP A 11 2.86 11.01 5.87
C ASP A 11 3.67 10.14 6.84
N GLN A 12 4.21 10.71 7.91
CA GLN A 12 4.90 9.96 8.97
C GLN A 12 3.95 9.02 9.70
N VAL A 13 2.74 9.48 10.01
CA VAL A 13 1.71 8.64 10.63
C VAL A 13 1.34 7.46 9.73
N ALA A 14 1.15 7.71 8.43
CA ALA A 14 0.83 6.66 7.46
C ALA A 14 1.97 5.64 7.32
N LEU A 15 3.22 6.11 7.28
CA LEU A 15 4.40 5.25 7.22
C LEU A 15 4.51 4.38 8.48
N HIS A 16 4.31 4.97 9.67
CA HIS A 16 4.38 4.23 10.93
C HIS A 16 3.31 3.12 11.00
N ILE A 17 2.08 3.38 10.55
CA ILE A 17 1.04 2.34 10.46
C ILE A 17 1.48 1.21 9.51
N PHE A 18 2.07 1.58 8.37
CA PHE A 18 2.52 0.61 7.39
C PHE A 18 3.63 -0.28 7.94
N GLU A 19 4.65 0.32 8.55
CA GLU A 19 5.84 -0.36 9.07
C GLU A 19 5.58 -1.18 10.33
N GLU A 20 4.77 -0.66 11.27
CA GLU A 20 4.59 -1.31 12.58
C GLU A 20 3.39 -2.26 12.62
N ILE A 21 2.43 -2.13 11.70
CA ILE A 21 1.19 -2.92 11.73
C ILE A 21 1.06 -3.77 10.47
N ILE A 22 1.11 -3.15 9.29
CA ILE A 22 0.79 -3.83 8.02
C ILE A 22 1.91 -4.80 7.62
N CYS A 23 3.17 -4.36 7.64
CA CYS A 23 4.32 -5.18 7.26
C CYS A 23 4.48 -6.42 8.18
N PRO A 24 4.51 -6.29 9.52
CA PRO A 24 4.67 -7.46 10.41
C PRO A 24 3.53 -8.46 10.27
N SER A 25 2.29 -7.97 10.14
CA SER A 25 1.12 -8.83 9.90
C SER A 25 1.25 -9.61 8.59
N THR A 26 1.71 -8.94 7.53
CA THR A 26 1.95 -9.59 6.23
C THR A 26 3.05 -10.65 6.34
N GLU A 27 4.16 -10.34 7.00
CA GLU A 27 5.28 -11.28 7.20
C GLU A 27 4.88 -12.51 8.03
N GLU A 28 4.10 -12.31 9.09
CA GLU A 28 3.56 -13.41 9.90
C GLU A 28 2.63 -14.30 9.07
N LEU A 29 1.75 -13.70 8.25
CA LEU A 29 0.89 -14.44 7.34
C LEU A 29 1.70 -15.20 6.28
N ILE A 30 2.75 -14.60 5.71
CA ILE A 30 3.60 -15.26 4.70
C ILE A 30 4.21 -16.55 5.26
N LYS A 31 4.68 -16.54 6.52
CA LYS A 31 5.31 -17.70 7.17
C LYS A 31 4.35 -18.87 7.34
N ASN A 32 3.07 -18.59 7.56
CA ASN A 32 2.06 -19.61 7.89
C ASN A 32 1.20 -20.01 6.68
N ASN A 33 0.73 -19.02 5.91
CA ASN A 33 -0.12 -19.19 4.74
C ASN A 33 0.14 -18.06 3.72
N PRO A 34 1.02 -18.28 2.73
CA PRO A 34 1.36 -17.28 1.72
C PRO A 34 0.16 -16.74 0.93
N GLU A 35 -0.91 -17.53 0.76
CA GLU A 35 -2.09 -17.07 0.06
C GLU A 35 -2.92 -16.11 0.92
N ALA A 36 -3.01 -16.35 2.23
CA ALA A 36 -3.65 -15.43 3.16
C ALA A 36 -2.92 -14.08 3.21
N ALA A 37 -1.59 -14.06 3.09
CA ALA A 37 -0.83 -12.81 3.00
C ALA A 37 -1.19 -12.00 1.75
N LYS A 38 -1.39 -12.65 0.59
CA LYS A 38 -1.83 -11.96 -0.63
C LYS A 38 -3.23 -11.37 -0.46
N VAL A 39 -4.16 -12.15 0.11
CA VAL A 39 -5.53 -11.70 0.40
C VAL A 39 -5.50 -10.50 1.34
N PHE A 40 -4.70 -10.56 2.42
CA PHE A 40 -4.52 -9.46 3.36
C PHE A 40 -4.00 -8.19 2.68
N ALA A 41 -2.89 -8.29 1.93
CA ALA A 41 -2.31 -7.16 1.22
C ALA A 41 -3.29 -6.54 0.20
N TYR A 42 -4.06 -7.38 -0.50
CA TYR A 42 -5.08 -6.93 -1.44
C TYR A 42 -6.20 -6.13 -0.75
N HIS A 43 -6.67 -6.58 0.41
CA HIS A 43 -7.68 -5.85 1.18
C HIS A 43 -7.14 -4.52 1.73
N ILE A 44 -5.90 -4.48 2.22
CA ILE A 44 -5.26 -3.22 2.65
C ILE A 44 -5.18 -2.22 1.50
N PHE A 45 -4.78 -2.67 0.30
CA PHE A 45 -4.78 -1.83 -0.90
C PHE A 45 -6.17 -1.29 -1.23
N GLY A 46 -7.20 -2.14 -1.19
CA GLY A 46 -8.59 -1.72 -1.42
C GLY A 46 -9.06 -0.66 -0.41
N LEU A 47 -8.77 -0.84 0.88
CA LEU A 47 -9.12 0.11 1.94
C LEU A 47 -8.43 1.46 1.73
N ALA A 48 -7.13 1.47 1.40
CA ALA A 48 -6.39 2.69 1.13
C ALA A 48 -6.95 3.45 -0.09
N LEU A 49 -7.31 2.73 -1.16
CA LEU A 49 -7.96 3.32 -2.33
C LEU A 49 -9.32 3.92 -2.00
N SER A 50 -10.15 3.22 -1.22
CA SER A 50 -11.44 3.73 -0.77
C SER A 50 -11.29 5.01 0.05
N GLN A 51 -10.31 5.07 0.96
CA GLN A 51 -10.04 6.28 1.73
C GLN A 51 -9.57 7.44 0.85
N LEU A 52 -8.75 7.16 -0.18
CA LEU A 52 -8.32 8.19 -1.13
C LEU A 52 -9.49 8.72 -1.98
N ALA A 53 -10.44 7.86 -2.34
CA ALA A 53 -11.60 8.22 -3.15
C ALA A 53 -12.47 9.31 -2.51
N GLU A 54 -12.54 9.38 -1.18
CA GLU A 54 -13.27 10.42 -0.44
C GLU A 54 -12.77 11.84 -0.75
N PHE A 55 -11.53 12.00 -1.21
CA PHE A 55 -10.91 13.30 -1.50
C PHE A 55 -10.87 13.65 -2.99
N HIS A 56 -11.35 12.76 -3.87
CA HIS A 56 -11.19 12.89 -5.31
C HIS A 56 -12.49 12.62 -6.06
N SER A 57 -12.74 13.38 -7.14
CA SER A 57 -13.71 12.94 -8.15
C SER A 57 -13.27 11.63 -8.79
N THR A 58 -14.20 10.83 -9.33
CA THR A 58 -13.88 9.58 -10.03
C THR A 58 -12.83 9.78 -11.12
N LYS A 59 -12.93 10.87 -11.90
CA LYS A 59 -11.97 11.18 -12.97
C LYS A 59 -10.57 11.52 -12.43
N SER A 60 -10.48 12.29 -11.35
CA SER A 60 -9.18 12.61 -10.75
C SER A 60 -8.55 11.41 -10.04
N LEU A 61 -9.38 10.56 -9.44
CA LEU A 61 -8.94 9.32 -8.79
C LEU A 61 -8.37 8.35 -9.83
N ASP A 62 -9.09 8.12 -10.93
CA ASP A 62 -8.65 7.26 -12.03
C ASP A 62 -7.28 7.70 -12.58
N LYS A 63 -7.10 9.00 -12.81
CA LYS A 63 -5.82 9.56 -13.22
C LYS A 63 -4.72 9.32 -12.18
N ALA A 64 -4.99 9.61 -10.90
CA ALA A 64 -4.01 9.45 -9.83
C ALA A 64 -3.57 7.98 -9.68
N VAL A 65 -4.52 7.05 -9.65
CA VAL A 65 -4.25 5.61 -9.53
C VAL A 65 -3.49 5.10 -10.74
N THR A 66 -3.88 5.50 -11.96
CA THR A 66 -3.19 5.09 -13.19
C THR A 66 -1.73 5.53 -13.20
N VAL A 67 -1.44 6.78 -12.81
CA VAL A 67 -0.07 7.29 -12.73
C VAL A 67 0.74 6.54 -11.66
N THR A 68 0.17 6.35 -10.47
CA THR A 68 0.82 5.62 -9.38
C THR A 68 1.12 4.17 -9.78
N LEU A 69 0.17 3.48 -10.40
CA LEU A 69 0.34 2.11 -10.90
C LEU A 69 1.41 2.05 -11.99
N HIS A 70 1.41 2.97 -12.95
CA HIS A 70 2.43 3.04 -13.99
C HIS A 70 3.83 3.15 -13.36
N ASN A 71 4.01 4.09 -12.43
CA ASN A 71 5.29 4.32 -11.77
C ASN A 71 5.75 3.08 -10.97
N LEU A 72 4.84 2.44 -10.25
CA LEU A 72 5.12 1.20 -9.53
C LEU A 72 5.57 0.09 -10.49
N LEU A 73 4.82 -0.15 -11.57
CA LEU A 73 5.17 -1.18 -12.56
C LEU A 73 6.51 -0.89 -13.24
N ARG A 74 6.80 0.38 -13.52
CA ARG A 74 8.10 0.79 -14.09
C ARG A 74 9.24 0.50 -13.13
N GLN A 75 9.08 0.80 -11.85
CA GLN A 75 10.08 0.52 -10.82
C GLN A 75 10.30 -0.99 -10.64
N LEU A 76 9.22 -1.77 -10.58
CA LEU A 76 9.30 -3.25 -10.51
C LEU A 76 10.02 -3.83 -11.73
N LYS A 77 9.71 -3.37 -12.93
CA LYS A 77 10.42 -3.78 -14.15
C LYS A 77 11.91 -3.46 -14.07
N LYS A 78 12.28 -2.32 -13.49
CA LYS A 78 13.68 -1.93 -13.28
C LYS A 78 14.36 -2.88 -12.31
N GLU A 79 13.76 -3.14 -11.15
CA GLU A 79 14.30 -4.04 -10.12
C GLU A 79 14.46 -5.49 -10.62
N ARG A 80 13.58 -5.91 -11.53
CA ARG A 80 13.58 -7.25 -12.13
C ARG A 80 14.41 -7.34 -13.42
N ASN A 81 15.07 -6.26 -13.85
CA ASN A 81 15.80 -6.19 -15.12
C ASN A 81 14.95 -6.52 -16.36
N GLU A 82 13.64 -6.24 -16.31
CA GLU A 82 12.69 -6.43 -17.42
C GLU A 82 12.69 -5.24 -18.40
N LEU A 83 13.30 -4.11 -18.00
CA LEU A 83 13.55 -2.98 -18.88
C LEU A 83 14.77 -3.29 -19.76
N ARG A 84 14.57 -4.07 -20.82
CA ARG A 84 15.54 -4.13 -21.92
C ARG A 84 15.56 -2.78 -22.66
N ASN A 85 16.76 -2.27 -22.92
CA ASN A 85 17.01 -1.09 -23.74
C ASN A 85 16.38 -1.22 -25.14
#